data_AF-A0A5T0UGV5-F1
#
_entry.id   AF-A0A5T0UGV5-F1
#
_cell.length_a   1.000
_cell.length_b   1.000
_cell.length_c   1.000
_cell.angle_alpha   90.00
_cell.angle_beta   90.00
_cell.angle_gamma   90.00
#
_symmetry.space_group_name_H-M   'P 1'
#
loop_
_entity.id
_entity.type
_entity.pdbx_description
1 polymer ?
#
loop_
_entity_poly.entity_id
_entity_poly.type
_entity_poly.pdbx_seq_one_letter_code
_entity_poly.pdbx_strand_id
1 'polypeptide(L)' 'MEKTTLNDSFVTQAKLSFKKVYSWTVNSEDDFKNAAFLDVDGIITDNVTEAKRVYHNFNANTSYAKRLLDSIILLPE' A
#
# COMPACT_ATOMS: atom_id res chain seq x y z
N MET A 1 -1.50 -5.57 -10.41
CA MET A 1 -2.75 -4.97 -10.87
C MET A 1 -2.55 -3.48 -11.03
N GLU A 2 -3.35 -2.88 -11.90
CA GLU A 2 -3.39 -1.44 -12.09
C GLU A 2 -4.03 -0.81 -10.84
N LYS A 3 -3.47 0.30 -10.35
CA LYS A 3 -3.84 0.83 -9.03
C LYS A 3 -5.34 1.09 -8.83
N THR A 4 -6.09 1.44 -9.88
CA THR A 4 -7.52 1.77 -9.76
C THR A 4 -8.40 0.53 -9.67
N THR A 5 -7.88 -0.63 -10.08
CA THR A 5 -8.57 -1.93 -9.99
C THR A 5 -8.18 -2.73 -8.76
N LEU A 6 -7.21 -2.23 -7.99
CA LEU A 6 -6.71 -2.87 -6.78
C LEU A 6 -7.62 -2.54 -5.58
N ASN A 7 -8.08 -3.56 -4.86
CA ASN A 7 -8.84 -3.40 -3.63
C ASN A 7 -8.52 -4.54 -2.64
N ASP A 8 -8.94 -4.38 -1.38
CA ASP A 8 -8.62 -5.31 -0.29
C ASP A 8 -9.11 -6.74 -0.56
N SER A 9 -10.34 -6.90 -1.06
CA SER A 9 -10.90 -8.22 -1.37
C SER A 9 -10.07 -8.98 -2.42
N PHE A 10 -9.54 -8.26 -3.41
CA PHE A 10 -8.67 -8.85 -4.43
C PHE A 10 -7.35 -9.29 -3.81
N VAL A 11 -6.70 -8.42 -3.02
CA VAL A 11 -5.41 -8.72 -2.40
C VAL A 11 -5.53 -9.90 -1.43
N THR A 12 -6.57 -9.91 -0.60
CA THR A 12 -6.85 -10.98 0.35
C THR A 12 -7.03 -12.33 -0.35
N GLN A 13 -7.86 -12.38 -1.41
CA GLN A 13 -8.07 -13.62 -2.16
C GLN A 13 -6.80 -14.11 -2.85
N ALA A 14 -5.99 -13.19 -3.41
CA ALA A 14 -4.71 -13.53 -4.02
C ALA A 14 -3.74 -14.14 -3.00
N LYS A 15 -3.64 -13.55 -1.81
CA LYS A 15 -2.81 -14.07 -0.72
C LYS A 15 -3.26 -15.44 -0.23
N LEU A 16 -4.57 -15.64 -0.03
CA LEU A 16 -5.15 -16.95 0.32
C LEU A 16 -4.87 -18.01 -0.75
N SER A 17 -4.68 -17.59 -2.00
CA SER A 17 -4.30 -18.44 -3.14
C SER A 17 -2.78 -18.53 -3.35
N PHE A 18 -1.98 -18.05 -2.39
CA PHE A 18 -0.51 -17.99 -2.44
C PHE A 18 0.03 -17.28 -3.68
N LYS A 19 -0.65 -16.22 -4.13
CA LYS A 19 -0.22 -15.36 -5.25
C LYS A 19 0.30 -14.04 -4.72
N LYS A 20 1.40 -13.57 -5.31
CA LYS A 20 1.94 -12.23 -5.06
C LYS A 20 1.18 -11.17 -5.83
N VAL A 21 0.94 -10.02 -5.21
CA VAL A 21 0.26 -8.88 -5.81
C VAL A 21 1.23 -7.71 -5.91
N TYR A 22 1.45 -7.24 -7.14
CA TYR A 22 2.23 -6.04 -7.41
C TYR A 22 1.31 -4.94 -7.94
N SER A 23 1.35 -3.73 -7.38
CA SER A 23 0.58 -2.60 -7.90
C SER A 23 1.41 -1.82 -8.93
N TRP A 24 0.92 -1.65 -10.15
CA TRP A 24 1.55 -0.79 -11.16
C TRP A 24 0.80 0.55 -11.31
N THR A 25 1.42 1.53 -11.98
CA THR A 25 0.94 2.93 -12.14
C THR A 25 0.78 3.73 -10.84
N VAL A 26 1.53 3.37 -9.79
CA VAL A 26 1.56 4.05 -8.48
C VAL A 26 2.58 5.19 -8.56
N ASN A 27 2.16 6.46 -8.57
CA ASN A 27 3.07 7.58 -8.86
C ASN A 27 2.91 8.81 -7.94
N SER A 28 1.98 8.77 -6.97
CA SER A 28 1.79 9.81 -5.95
C SER A 28 2.00 9.27 -4.53
N GLU A 29 2.20 10.18 -3.56
CA GLU A 29 2.29 9.83 -2.14
C GLU A 29 1.06 9.07 -1.64
N ASP A 30 -0.14 9.46 -2.07
CA ASP A 30 -1.38 8.78 -1.72
C ASP A 30 -1.47 7.38 -2.35
N ASP A 31 -1.01 7.22 -3.59
CA ASP A 31 -0.94 5.89 -4.22
C ASP A 31 0.00 4.97 -3.42
N PHE A 32 1.16 5.48 -2.96
CA PHE A 32 2.12 4.71 -2.17
C PHE A 32 1.54 4.30 -0.81
N LYS A 33 0.85 5.22 -0.12
CA LYS A 33 0.19 4.93 1.15
C LYS A 33 -0.93 3.91 0.97
N ASN A 34 -1.74 4.04 -0.08
CA ASN A 34 -2.80 3.09 -0.37
C ASN A 34 -2.25 1.69 -0.68
N ALA A 35 -1.18 1.59 -1.48
CA ALA A 35 -0.52 0.31 -1.74
C ALA A 35 0.05 -0.33 -0.45
N ALA A 36 0.64 0.49 0.43
CA ALA A 36 1.11 0.03 1.74
C ALA A 36 -0.04 -0.45 2.63
N PHE A 37 -1.17 0.27 2.62
CA PHE A 37 -2.36 -0.06 3.39
C PHE A 37 -3.02 -1.37 2.93
N LEU A 38 -3.16 -1.55 1.61
CA LEU A 38 -3.65 -2.79 1.00
C LEU A 38 -2.67 -3.96 1.13
N ASP A 39 -1.48 -3.72 1.70
CA ASP A 39 -0.45 -4.72 1.96
C ASP A 39 -0.05 -5.50 0.69
N VAL A 40 0.15 -4.81 -0.44
CA VAL A 40 0.65 -5.45 -1.66
C VAL A 40 2.11 -5.89 -1.50
N ASP A 41 2.52 -6.95 -2.21
CA ASP A 41 3.89 -7.47 -2.16
C ASP A 41 4.93 -6.56 -2.84
N GLY A 42 4.48 -5.56 -3.61
CA GLY A 42 5.36 -4.55 -4.18
C GLY A 42 4.66 -3.58 -5.10
N ILE A 43 5.40 -2.57 -5.54
CA ILE A 43 4.91 -1.55 -6.48
C ILE A 43 5.84 -1.39 -7.68
N ILE A 44 5.28 -0.92 -8.78
CA ILE A 44 6.01 -0.50 -9.99
C ILE A 44 5.67 0.98 -10.22
N THR A 45 6.70 1.84 -10.20
CA THR A 45 6.58 3.31 -10.18
C THR A 45 7.70 3.95 -10.98
N ASP A 46 7.41 5.09 -11.60
CA ASP A 46 8.42 5.96 -12.22
C ASP A 46 9.08 6.87 -11.16
N ASN A 47 8.46 7.03 -9.98
CA ASN A 47 8.90 7.93 -8.93
C ASN A 47 9.52 7.19 -7.74
N VAL A 48 10.63 6.49 -8.00
CA VAL A 48 11.30 5.60 -7.02
C VAL A 48 11.82 6.37 -5.80
N THR A 49 12.34 7.59 -6.00
CA THR A 49 12.86 8.42 -4.90
C THR A 49 11.76 8.78 -3.91
N GLU A 50 10.61 9.21 -4.41
CA GLU A 50 9.48 9.56 -3.56
C GLU A 50 8.88 8.34 -2.88
N ALA A 51 8.73 7.22 -3.60
CA ALA A 51 8.26 5.97 -3.02
C ALA A 51 9.13 5.57 -1.81
N LYS A 52 10.45 5.58 -1.96
CA LYS A 52 11.39 5.28 -0.86
C LYS A 52 11.20 6.22 0.32
N ARG A 53 11.05 7.52 0.08
CA ARG A 53 10.81 8.52 1.15
C ARG A 53 9.52 8.21 1.91
N VAL A 54 8.42 7.96 1.20
CA VAL A 54 7.11 7.68 1.80
C VAL A 54 7.14 6.39 2.61
N TYR A 55 7.65 5.29 2.08
CA TYR A 55 7.76 4.03 2.81
C TYR A 55 8.71 4.11 4.02
N HIS A 56 9.81 4.86 3.91
CA HIS A 56 10.69 5.10 5.06
C HIS A 56 9.95 5.85 6.17
N ASN A 57 9.23 6.92 5.83
CA ASN A 57 8.46 7.71 6.80
C ASN A 57 7.30 6.91 7.41
N PHE A 58 6.65 6.06 6.62
CA PHE A 58 5.58 5.16 7.06
C PHE A 58 6.08 4.12 8.07
N ASN A 59 7.31 3.62 7.91
CA ASN A 59 7.89 2.60 8.79
C ASN A 59 8.63 3.18 10.01
N ALA A 60 9.26 4.35 9.87
CA ALA A 60 10.15 4.90 10.90
C ALA A 60 9.42 5.53 12.10
N ASN A 61 8.16 5.96 11.95
CA ASN A 61 7.49 6.84 12.91
C ASN A 61 6.24 6.26 13.60
N THR A 62 6.08 4.94 13.59
CA THR A 62 4.76 4.37 13.86
C THR A 62 4.79 3.43 15.05
N SER A 63 4.47 3.97 16.24
CA SER A 63 4.11 3.13 17.39
C SER A 63 2.95 2.21 17.00
N TYR A 64 2.83 1.05 17.65
CA TYR A 64 1.78 0.08 17.33
C TYR A 64 0.36 0.71 17.35
N ALA A 65 0.10 1.60 18.30
CA ALA A 65 -1.15 2.36 18.39
C ALA A 65 -1.37 3.28 17.18
N LYS A 66 -0.31 3.94 16.67
CA LYS A 66 -0.40 4.76 15.47
C LYS A 66 -0.66 3.91 14.21
N ARG A 67 -0.11 2.69 14.13
CA ARG A 67 -0.39 1.76 13.02
C ARG A 67 -1.86 1.35 13.00
N LEU A 68 -2.43 1.06 14.17
CA LEU A 68 -3.85 0.76 14.32
C LEU A 68 -4.72 1.97 13.96
N LEU A 69 -4.35 3.17 14.42
CA LEU A 69 -5.08 4.40 14.07
C LEU A 69 -5.03 4.70 12.56
N ASP A 70 -3.84 4.64 11.96
CA ASP A 70 -3.67 4.84 10.52
C ASP A 70 -4.52 3.81 9.74
N SER A 71 -4.64 2.57 10.23
CA SER A 71 -5.49 1.56 9.60
C SER A 71 -6.99 1.83 9.70
N ILE A 72 -7.44 2.56 10.72
CA ILE A 72 -8.83 2.98 10.87
C ILE A 72 -9.13 4.20 9.99
N ILE A 73 -8.17 5.14 9.89
CA ILE A 73 -8.33 6.39 9.12
C ILE A 73 -8.27 6.15 7.61
N LEU A 74 -7.47 5.18 7.15
CA LEU A 74 -7.31 4.84 5.74
C LEU A 74 -8.46 3.99 5.16
N LEU A 75 -9.46 3.64 5.98
CA LEU A 75 -10.67 3.02 5.48
C LEU A 75 -11.46 4.05 4.67
N PRO A 76 -11.74 3.80 3.37
CA PRO A 76 -12.73 4.60 2.66
C PRO A 76 -14.11 4.40 3.29
N GLU A 77 -14.96 5.43 3.26
CA GLU A 77 -16.38 5.30 3.64
C GLU A 77 -17.15 4.31 2.77
#